data_AF-A0A914W162-F1
#
_entry.id   AF-A0A914W162-F1
#
_cell.length_a   1.000
_cell.length_b   1.000
_cell.length_c   1.000
_cell.angle_alpha   90.00
_cell.angle_beta   90.00
_cell.angle_gamma   90.00
#
_symmetry.space_group_name_H-M   'P 1'
#
loop_
_entity.id
_entity.type
_entity.pdbx_description
1 polymer ?
#
loop_
_entity_poly.entity_id
_entity_poly.type
_entity_poly.pdbx_seq_one_letter_code
_entity_poly.pdbx_strand_id
1 'polypeptide(L)'
;MSTDLPNASRDKFLDAVKQMAAYKPLPLGQDLIKMSWKFLDSVFDYSRLRHASNQTTFPPEDAEEIKANLPKAITALEEGFPMVEKCLRAEELYAVLTYQSALYFLRDDFKDLMDEKSSTVINAWIDEEWLSEYIESWSYPPPYPECKVPDLTGVPESHTWWTNAHRRGEDNQQMKVKVNSA
;
A
#
# COMPACT_ATOMS: atom_id res chain seq x y z
N MET A 1 11.07 14.55 19.21
CA MET A 1 10.77 13.78 17.98
C MET A 1 10.89 14.76 16.83
N SER A 2 11.70 14.45 15.81
CA SER A 2 11.94 15.37 14.69
C SER A 2 10.66 15.55 13.89
N THR A 3 10.23 16.81 13.76
CA THR A 3 9.09 17.25 12.96
C THR A 3 9.35 17.16 11.44
N ASP A 4 10.53 16.71 11.02
CA ASP A 4 10.99 16.79 9.63
C ASP A 4 10.64 15.55 8.80
N LEU A 5 10.47 14.39 9.45
CA LEU A 5 10.19 13.11 8.78
C LEU A 5 8.80 13.08 8.10
N PRO A 6 7.71 13.56 8.71
CA PRO A 6 6.41 13.63 8.05
C PRO A 6 6.40 14.54 6.82
N ASN A 7 7.16 15.64 6.85
CA ASN A 7 7.20 16.62 5.76
C ASN A 7 7.87 16.06 4.50
N ALA A 8 8.99 15.34 4.64
CA ALA A 8 9.65 14.71 3.49
C ALA A 8 8.78 13.61 2.86
N SER A 9 8.01 12.87 3.66
CA SER A 9 7.08 11.86 3.15
C SER A 9 5.84 12.48 2.52
N ARG A 10 5.32 13.56 3.11
CA ARG A 10 4.23 14.38 2.55
C ARG A 10 4.59 14.87 1.16
N ASP A 11 5.75 15.51 1.00
CA ASP A 11 6.15 16.11 -0.28
C ASP A 11 6.30 15.04 -1.38
N LYS A 12 6.84 13.86 -1.02
CA LYS A 12 6.91 12.70 -1.93
C LYS A 12 5.53 12.19 -2.33
N PHE A 13 4.60 12.11 -1.39
CA PHE A 13 3.23 11.70 -1.66
C PHE A 13 2.51 12.68 -2.58
N LEU A 14 2.59 13.98 -2.30
CA LEU A 14 2.00 15.03 -3.13
C LEU A 14 2.58 15.04 -4.55
N ASP A 15 3.90 14.86 -4.68
CA ASP A 15 4.58 14.70 -5.98
C ASP A 15 4.07 13.45 -6.74
N ALA A 16 3.94 12.32 -6.06
CA ALA A 16 3.46 11.08 -6.69
C ALA A 16 2.00 11.19 -7.13
N VAL A 17 1.13 11.79 -6.32
CA VAL A 17 -0.27 12.10 -6.67
C VAL A 17 -0.32 12.96 -7.94
N LYS A 18 0.47 14.03 -7.99
CA LYS A 18 0.55 14.92 -9.17
C LYS A 18 1.05 14.21 -10.42
N GLN A 19 2.12 13.42 -10.30
CA GLN A 19 2.67 12.67 -11.43
C GLN A 19 1.67 11.67 -11.98
N MET A 20 1.02 10.90 -11.09
CA MET A 20 -0.01 9.94 -11.48
C MET A 20 -1.22 10.63 -12.12
N ALA A 21 -1.68 11.75 -11.55
CA ALA A 21 -2.78 12.55 -12.09
C ALA A 21 -2.47 13.19 -13.45
N ALA A 22 -1.20 13.49 -13.71
CA ALA A 22 -0.72 14.06 -14.97
C ALA A 22 -0.40 13.00 -16.03
N TYR A 23 -0.45 11.71 -15.67
CA TYR A 23 -0.19 10.64 -16.61
C TYR A 23 -1.17 10.71 -17.77
N LYS A 24 -0.62 10.85 -18.98
CA LYS A 24 -1.39 10.78 -20.22
C LYS A 24 -1.10 9.43 -20.87
N PRO A 25 -2.13 8.76 -21.38
CA PRO A 25 -1.94 7.45 -21.98
C PRO A 25 -1.11 7.59 -23.26
N LEU A 26 0.17 7.18 -23.20
CA LEU A 26 0.91 6.40 -24.22
C LEU A 26 2.43 6.50 -24.03
N PRO A 27 3.19 5.40 -24.20
CA PRO A 27 2.73 4.01 -24.30
C PRO A 27 2.42 3.41 -22.92
N LEU A 28 1.41 2.53 -22.84
CA LEU A 28 1.28 1.59 -21.71
C LEU A 28 2.54 0.72 -21.68
N GLY A 29 3.33 0.86 -20.63
CA GLY A 29 4.66 0.26 -20.52
C GLY A 29 5.15 0.22 -19.08
N GLN A 30 6.42 -0.19 -18.89
CA GLN A 30 7.08 -0.27 -17.58
C GLN A 30 6.97 1.02 -16.75
N ASP A 31 6.78 2.17 -17.40
CA ASP A 31 6.70 3.47 -16.73
C ASP A 31 5.40 3.63 -15.92
N LEU A 32 4.25 3.18 -16.44
CA LEU A 32 3.01 3.22 -15.67
C LEU A 32 3.08 2.27 -14.46
N ILE A 33 3.68 1.09 -14.64
CA ILE A 33 3.89 0.13 -13.54
C ILE A 33 4.74 0.78 -12.44
N LYS A 34 5.88 1.38 -12.81
CA LYS A 34 6.77 2.08 -11.85
C LYS A 34 6.06 3.26 -11.17
N MET A 35 5.26 4.02 -11.90
CA MET A 35 4.50 5.14 -11.35
C MET A 35 3.43 4.68 -10.37
N SER A 36 2.69 3.62 -10.70
CA SER A 36 1.71 3.01 -9.79
C SER A 36 2.37 2.51 -8.50
N TRP A 37 3.52 1.84 -8.60
CA TRP A 37 4.29 1.44 -7.42
C TRP A 37 4.74 2.63 -6.58
N LYS A 38 5.35 3.63 -7.21
CA LYS A 38 5.78 4.85 -6.51
C LYS A 38 4.62 5.55 -5.81
N PHE A 39 3.46 5.62 -6.48
CA PHE A 39 2.25 6.20 -5.92
C PHE A 39 1.80 5.46 -4.66
N LEU A 40 1.66 4.14 -4.72
CA LEU A 40 1.16 3.34 -3.60
C LEU A 40 2.16 3.23 -2.45
N ASP A 41 3.45 3.11 -2.75
CA ASP A 41 4.51 3.19 -1.75
C ASP A 41 4.46 4.53 -1.02
N SER A 42 4.25 5.63 -1.74
CA SER A 42 4.14 6.95 -1.13
C SER A 42 2.89 7.13 -0.27
N VAL A 43 1.75 6.52 -0.66
CA VAL A 43 0.52 6.47 0.14
C VAL A 43 0.77 5.73 1.44
N PHE A 44 1.42 4.57 1.37
CA PHE A 44 1.75 3.74 2.53
C PHE A 44 2.68 4.50 3.49
N ASP A 45 3.81 5.01 2.99
CA ASP A 45 4.81 5.70 3.80
C ASP A 45 4.26 6.98 4.43
N TYR A 46 3.53 7.79 3.67
CA TYR A 46 2.96 9.01 4.22
C TYR A 46 1.90 8.71 5.28
N SER A 47 0.97 7.80 5.01
CA SER A 47 -0.13 7.50 5.93
C SER A 47 0.39 6.89 7.23
N ARG A 48 1.29 5.90 7.19
CA ARG A 48 1.85 5.31 8.40
C ARG A 48 2.59 6.34 9.26
N LEU A 49 3.35 7.27 8.65
CA LEU A 49 4.07 8.30 9.40
C LEU A 49 3.13 9.37 9.97
N ARG A 50 2.05 9.69 9.25
CA ARG A 50 0.98 10.57 9.72
C ARG A 50 0.29 9.98 10.95
N HIS A 51 -0.02 8.68 10.92
CA HIS A 51 -0.54 7.95 12.09
C HIS A 51 0.48 7.87 13.23
N ALA A 52 1.76 7.55 12.96
CA ALA A 52 2.81 7.48 13.98
C ALA A 52 3.04 8.83 14.70
N SER A 53 2.77 9.94 14.01
CA SER A 53 2.85 11.30 14.56
C SER A 53 1.52 11.82 15.12
N ASN A 54 0.47 10.99 15.16
CA ASN A 54 -0.89 11.35 15.58
C ASN A 54 -1.51 12.52 14.80
N GLN A 55 -1.09 12.73 13.55
CA GLN A 55 -1.68 13.73 12.69
C GLN A 55 -2.97 13.15 12.05
N THR A 56 -4.12 13.65 12.47
CA THR A 56 -5.43 13.14 12.04
C THR A 56 -6.07 13.99 10.95
N THR A 57 -5.51 15.15 10.65
CA THR A 57 -6.03 16.08 9.64
C THR A 57 -4.97 16.47 8.62
N PHE A 58 -5.44 16.77 7.41
CA PHE A 58 -4.61 17.32 6.35
C PHE A 58 -4.53 18.85 6.51
N PRO A 59 -3.34 19.45 6.34
CA PRO A 59 -3.23 20.90 6.14
C PRO A 59 -4.17 21.34 5.00
N PRO A 60 -4.83 22.51 5.10
CA PRO A 60 -5.81 22.95 4.09
C PRO A 60 -5.25 22.98 2.66
N GLU A 61 -4.00 23.44 2.50
CA GLU A 61 -3.31 23.48 1.22
C GLU A 61 -3.09 22.09 0.61
N ASP A 62 -2.81 21.08 1.45
CA ASP A 62 -2.63 19.70 1.02
C ASP A 62 -3.99 19.09 0.67
N ALA A 63 -5.00 19.34 1.49
CA ALA A 63 -6.33 18.82 1.29
C ALA A 63 -6.90 19.26 -0.07
N GLU A 64 -6.75 20.54 -0.42
CA GLU A 64 -7.17 21.06 -1.73
C GLU A 64 -6.37 20.44 -2.88
N GLU A 65 -5.06 20.27 -2.71
CA GLU A 65 -4.22 19.64 -3.73
C GLU A 65 -4.57 18.16 -3.95
N ILE A 66 -4.74 17.41 -2.87
CA ILE A 66 -5.13 16.01 -2.89
C ILE A 66 -6.50 15.89 -3.54
N LYS A 67 -7.48 16.69 -3.12
CA LYS A 67 -8.83 16.68 -3.68
C LYS A 67 -8.85 16.98 -5.18
N ALA A 68 -7.96 17.86 -5.65
CA ALA A 68 -7.87 18.20 -7.07
C ALA A 68 -7.22 17.11 -7.95
N ASN A 69 -6.37 16.26 -7.38
CA ASN A 69 -5.50 15.35 -8.14
C ASN A 69 -5.72 13.86 -7.84
N LEU A 70 -6.09 13.48 -6.62
CA LEU A 70 -6.25 12.09 -6.21
C LEU A 70 -7.27 11.32 -7.07
N PRO A 71 -8.45 11.86 -7.43
CA PRO A 71 -9.37 11.14 -8.33
C PRO A 71 -8.79 10.84 -9.71
N LYS A 72 -7.96 11.77 -10.24
CA LYS A 72 -7.26 11.59 -11.52
C LYS A 72 -6.16 10.54 -11.39
N ALA A 73 -5.41 10.57 -10.29
CA ALA A 73 -4.40 9.56 -9.98
C ALA A 73 -5.01 8.16 -9.88
N ILE A 74 -6.17 8.02 -9.21
CA ILE A 74 -6.90 6.75 -9.11
C ILE A 74 -7.41 6.28 -10.47
N THR A 75 -7.90 7.19 -11.32
CA THR A 75 -8.29 6.84 -12.70
C THR A 75 -7.10 6.35 -13.53
N ALA A 76 -5.94 7.00 -13.42
CA ALA A 76 -4.73 6.53 -14.09
C ALA A 76 -4.23 5.18 -13.52
N LEU A 77 -4.37 4.99 -12.21
CA LEU A 77 -4.04 3.73 -11.55
C LEU A 77 -4.94 2.60 -12.03
N GLU A 78 -6.22 2.87 -12.23
CA GLU A 78 -7.20 1.91 -12.77
C GLU A 78 -6.80 1.40 -14.16
N GLU A 79 -6.29 2.27 -15.03
CA GLU A 79 -5.74 1.87 -16.33
C GLU A 79 -4.47 1.01 -16.20
N GLY A 80 -3.64 1.27 -15.18
CA GLY A 80 -2.40 0.53 -14.91
C GLY A 80 -2.58 -0.75 -14.09
N PHE A 81 -3.73 -0.89 -13.43
CA PHE A 81 -3.98 -1.91 -12.42
C PHE A 81 -3.76 -3.34 -12.94
N PRO A 82 -4.24 -3.74 -14.13
CA PRO A 82 -4.04 -5.11 -14.62
C PRO A 82 -2.56 -5.48 -14.85
N MET A 83 -1.69 -4.50 -15.09
CA MET A 83 -0.25 -4.73 -15.22
C MET A 83 0.42 -4.80 -13.84
N VAL A 84 0.02 -3.92 -12.92
CA VAL A 84 0.48 -3.94 -11.53
C VAL A 84 0.09 -5.26 -10.86
N GLU A 85 -1.13 -5.73 -11.07
CA GLU A 85 -1.64 -7.02 -10.57
C GLU A 85 -0.79 -8.21 -11.04
N LYS A 86 -0.37 -8.23 -12.31
CA LYS A 86 0.54 -9.27 -12.83
C LYS A 86 1.94 -9.17 -12.22
N CYS A 87 2.44 -7.96 -11.98
CA CYS A 87 3.71 -7.75 -11.30
C CYS A 87 3.64 -8.16 -9.83
N LEU A 88 2.58 -7.78 -9.11
CA LEU A 88 2.33 -8.17 -7.71
C LEU A 88 2.39 -9.69 -7.52
N ARG A 89 1.84 -10.46 -8.46
CA ARG A 89 1.94 -11.92 -8.45
C ARG A 89 3.37 -12.46 -8.61
N ALA A 90 4.26 -11.68 -9.21
CA ALA A 90 5.66 -12.02 -9.44
C ALA A 90 6.62 -11.43 -8.37
N GLU A 91 6.19 -10.43 -7.61
CA GLU A 91 6.95 -9.73 -6.57
C GLU A 91 6.85 -10.41 -5.19
N GLU A 92 7.68 -9.96 -4.23
CA GLU A 92 7.75 -10.51 -2.87
C GLU A 92 6.53 -10.16 -2.00
N LEU A 93 6.17 -11.03 -1.05
CA LEU A 93 5.02 -10.91 -0.14
C LEU A 93 4.81 -9.51 0.45
N TYR A 94 5.89 -8.87 0.92
CA TYR A 94 5.79 -7.56 1.55
C TYR A 94 5.35 -6.47 0.58
N ALA A 95 5.63 -6.60 -0.72
CA ALA A 95 5.14 -5.68 -1.73
C ALA A 95 3.61 -5.78 -1.87
N VAL A 96 3.06 -6.99 -1.88
CA VAL A 96 1.60 -7.23 -1.90
C VAL A 96 0.92 -6.72 -0.63
N LEU A 97 1.53 -6.94 0.53
CA LEU A 97 0.99 -6.46 1.81
C LEU A 97 1.05 -4.93 1.92
N THR A 98 2.14 -4.30 1.47
CA THR A 98 2.29 -2.84 1.41
C THR A 98 1.23 -2.24 0.49
N TYR A 99 1.02 -2.86 -0.67
CA TYR A 99 -0.02 -2.50 -1.62
C TYR A 99 -1.42 -2.54 -0.98
N GLN A 100 -1.75 -3.64 -0.29
CA GLN A 100 -3.05 -3.77 0.37
C GLN A 100 -3.24 -2.71 1.47
N SER A 101 -2.23 -2.45 2.30
CA SER A 101 -2.29 -1.37 3.29
C SER A 101 -2.48 0.01 2.64
N ALA A 102 -1.82 0.28 1.50
CA ALA A 102 -2.01 1.52 0.76
C ALA A 102 -3.48 1.71 0.29
N LEU A 103 -4.12 0.65 -0.23
CA LEU A 103 -5.53 0.71 -0.62
C LEU A 103 -6.45 1.01 0.56
N TYR A 104 -6.20 0.38 1.71
CA TYR A 104 -7.00 0.64 2.90
C TYR A 104 -6.75 2.04 3.47
N PHE A 105 -5.53 2.57 3.38
CA PHE A 105 -5.30 3.97 3.71
C PHE A 105 -6.10 4.89 2.79
N LEU A 106 -6.12 4.65 1.47
CA LEU A 106 -6.95 5.42 0.54
C LEU A 106 -8.43 5.36 0.96
N ARG A 107 -8.96 4.18 1.28
CA ARG A 107 -10.34 4.00 1.72
C ARG A 107 -10.65 4.70 3.04
N ASP A 108 -9.80 4.54 4.05
CA ASP A 108 -10.12 4.94 5.43
C ASP A 108 -9.76 6.41 5.69
N ASP A 109 -8.58 6.84 5.21
CA ASP A 109 -7.99 8.13 5.56
C ASP A 109 -8.29 9.22 4.53
N PHE A 110 -8.50 8.86 3.25
CA PHE A 110 -8.69 9.81 2.16
C PHE A 110 -10.13 9.89 1.65
N LYS A 111 -11.07 9.14 2.24
CA LYS A 111 -12.48 9.10 1.80
C LYS A 111 -13.12 10.47 1.55
N ASP A 112 -12.84 11.44 2.43
CA ASP A 112 -13.46 12.77 2.37
C ASP A 112 -12.79 13.68 1.31
N LEU A 113 -11.66 13.23 0.76
CA LEU A 113 -10.88 13.92 -0.29
C LEU A 113 -11.05 13.25 -1.66
N MET A 114 -11.77 12.13 -1.75
CA MET A 114 -12.05 11.40 -2.98
C MET A 114 -13.46 11.69 -3.50
N ASP A 115 -13.68 11.45 -4.80
CA ASP A 115 -15.03 11.38 -5.34
C ASP A 115 -15.66 9.99 -5.15
N GLU A 116 -16.97 9.91 -5.40
CA GLU A 116 -17.73 8.65 -5.26
C GLU A 116 -17.21 7.56 -6.20
N LYS A 117 -16.82 7.92 -7.43
CA LYS A 117 -16.26 6.99 -8.41
C LYS A 117 -14.98 6.35 -7.87
N SER A 118 -14.03 7.16 -7.43
CA SER A 118 -12.74 6.70 -6.88
C SER A 118 -12.95 5.82 -5.65
N SER A 119 -13.86 6.23 -4.76
CA SER A 119 -14.21 5.44 -3.58
C SER A 119 -14.76 4.05 -3.96
N THR A 120 -15.59 3.97 -4.99
CA THR A 120 -16.14 2.71 -5.51
C THR A 120 -15.04 1.81 -6.07
N VAL A 121 -14.11 2.37 -6.85
CA VAL A 121 -12.97 1.64 -7.42
C VAL A 121 -12.07 1.05 -6.34
N ILE A 122 -11.70 1.85 -5.33
CA ILE A 122 -10.84 1.39 -4.23
C ILE A 122 -11.51 0.25 -3.44
N ASN A 123 -12.82 0.37 -3.15
CA ASN A 123 -13.54 -0.70 -2.47
C ASN A 123 -13.56 -2.00 -3.29
N ALA A 124 -13.78 -1.91 -4.60
CA ALA A 124 -13.76 -3.08 -5.48
C ALA A 124 -12.41 -3.81 -5.43
N TRP A 125 -11.27 -3.10 -5.46
CA TRP A 125 -9.94 -3.71 -5.36
C TRP A 125 -9.63 -4.33 -4.01
N ILE A 126 -10.22 -3.81 -2.93
CA ILE A 126 -10.10 -4.40 -1.60
C ILE A 126 -10.91 -5.70 -1.51
N ASP A 127 -12.11 -5.71 -2.12
CA ASP A 127 -13.02 -6.85 -2.12
C ASP A 127 -12.65 -7.93 -3.14
N GLU A 128 -11.60 -7.72 -3.95
CA GLU A 128 -11.17 -8.68 -4.96
C GLU A 128 -10.72 -10.01 -4.33
N GLU A 129 -11.47 -11.07 -4.67
CA GLU A 129 -11.30 -12.43 -4.13
C GLU A 129 -9.87 -12.95 -4.33
N TRP A 130 -9.22 -12.63 -5.45
CA TRP A 130 -7.85 -13.08 -5.73
C TRP A 130 -6.82 -12.55 -4.73
N LEU A 131 -7.00 -11.36 -4.16
CA LEU A 131 -6.08 -10.80 -3.18
C LEU A 131 -6.19 -11.57 -1.87
N SER A 132 -7.44 -11.86 -1.47
CA SER A 132 -7.74 -12.70 -0.31
C SER A 132 -7.21 -14.13 -0.53
N GLU A 133 -7.49 -14.73 -1.69
CA GLU A 133 -6.98 -16.06 -2.06
C GLU A 133 -5.45 -16.09 -2.14
N TYR A 134 -4.79 -15.05 -2.66
CA TYR A 134 -3.34 -14.96 -2.70
C TYR A 134 -2.77 -14.93 -1.28
N ILE A 135 -3.35 -14.15 -0.37
CA ILE A 135 -2.91 -14.11 1.03
C ILE A 135 -3.20 -15.42 1.76
N GLU A 136 -4.36 -16.05 1.51
CA GLU A 136 -4.80 -17.28 2.19
C GLU A 136 -4.14 -18.56 1.67
N SER A 137 -3.90 -18.64 0.36
CA SER A 137 -3.23 -19.79 -0.28
C SER A 137 -1.73 -19.85 0.03
N TRP A 138 -1.17 -18.78 0.58
CA TRP A 138 0.24 -18.69 0.87
C TRP A 138 0.63 -19.46 2.13
N SER A 139 1.30 -20.59 1.90
CA SER A 139 2.05 -21.33 2.90
C SER A 139 3.53 -21.26 2.54
N TYR A 140 4.28 -20.30 3.10
CA TYR A 140 5.74 -20.35 2.97
C TYR A 140 6.26 -21.45 3.89
N PRO A 141 6.87 -22.54 3.34
CA PRO A 141 7.67 -23.39 4.17
C PRO A 141 8.90 -22.56 4.61
N PRO A 142 9.22 -22.52 5.91
CA PRO A 142 10.42 -21.86 6.38
C PRO A 142 11.69 -22.37 5.66
N PRO A 143 12.69 -21.49 5.41
CA PRO A 143 12.77 -20.08 5.79
C PRO A 143 12.05 -19.16 4.80
N TYR A 144 11.54 -18.04 5.32
CA TYR A 144 11.05 -16.94 4.48
C TYR A 144 12.18 -16.41 3.58
N PRO A 145 11.87 -15.81 2.42
CA PRO A 145 12.87 -15.11 1.62
C PRO A 145 13.56 -14.06 2.49
N GLU A 146 14.86 -13.85 2.30
CA GLU A 146 15.59 -12.73 2.89
C GLU A 146 15.17 -11.42 2.21
N CYS A 147 13.92 -11.02 2.42
CA CYS A 147 13.39 -9.75 1.94
C CYS A 147 13.33 -8.75 3.09
N LYS A 148 13.56 -7.49 2.77
CA LYS A 148 13.52 -6.41 3.76
C LYS A 148 12.06 -6.18 4.15
N VAL A 149 11.72 -6.57 5.37
CA VAL A 149 10.43 -6.21 5.97
C VAL A 149 10.32 -4.68 5.97
N PRO A 150 9.22 -4.08 5.47
CA PRO A 150 9.01 -2.65 5.54
C PRO A 150 8.99 -2.16 7.00
N ASP A 151 9.22 -0.87 7.23
CA ASP A 151 8.96 -0.28 8.55
C ASP A 151 7.46 -0.08 8.71
N LEU A 152 6.98 -0.57 9.83
CA LEU A 152 5.58 -0.83 10.11
C LEU A 152 5.04 0.08 11.22
N THR A 153 5.90 0.95 11.74
CA THR A 153 5.55 1.96 12.72
C THR A 153 4.43 2.86 12.19
N GLY A 154 3.34 2.94 12.95
CA GLY A 154 2.17 3.77 12.64
C GLY A 154 1.12 3.14 11.73
N VAL A 155 1.28 1.87 11.33
CA VAL A 155 0.21 1.17 10.60
C VAL A 155 -0.89 0.74 11.60
N PRO A 156 -2.18 1.07 11.35
CA PRO A 156 -3.28 0.72 12.25
C PRO A 156 -3.52 -0.79 12.39
N GLU A 157 -4.11 -1.22 13.51
CA GLU A 157 -4.46 -2.63 13.76
C GLU A 157 -5.43 -3.21 12.71
N SER A 158 -6.31 -2.38 12.16
CA SER A 158 -7.24 -2.77 11.08
C SER A 158 -6.52 -3.11 9.77
N HIS A 159 -5.28 -2.65 9.59
CA HIS A 159 -4.46 -2.92 8.40
C HIS A 159 -3.42 -3.99 8.69
N THR A 160 -3.43 -4.57 9.90
CA THR A 160 -2.35 -5.34 10.52
C THR A 160 -2.35 -6.82 10.13
N TRP A 161 -3.10 -7.21 9.08
CA TRP A 161 -3.14 -8.57 8.53
C TRP A 161 -1.76 -9.13 8.17
N TRP A 162 -0.79 -8.26 7.88
CA TRP A 162 0.62 -8.60 7.66
C TRP A 162 1.25 -9.23 8.91
N THR A 163 0.90 -8.77 10.12
CA THR A 163 1.39 -9.38 11.37
C THR A 163 0.79 -10.77 11.61
N ASN A 164 -0.47 -10.99 11.20
CA ASN A 164 -1.08 -12.32 11.31
C ASN A 164 -0.47 -13.28 10.28
N ALA A 165 -0.15 -12.82 9.07
CA ALA A 165 0.57 -13.60 8.07
C ALA A 165 2.02 -13.91 8.51
N HIS A 166 2.71 -12.95 9.14
CA HIS A 166 4.06 -13.12 9.67
C HIS A 166 4.10 -14.06 10.88
N ARG A 167 3.29 -13.79 11.91
CA ARG A 167 3.20 -14.60 13.13
C ARG A 167 2.86 -16.06 12.83
N ARG A 168 1.94 -16.31 11.89
CA ARG A 168 1.56 -17.67 11.49
C ARG A 168 2.73 -18.48 10.95
N GLY A 169 3.69 -17.89 10.25
CA GLY A 169 4.86 -18.67 9.81
C GLY A 169 6.08 -18.55 10.73
N GLU A 170 6.18 -17.56 11.62
CA GLU A 170 7.09 -17.61 12.78
C GLU A 170 6.73 -18.76 13.74
N ASP A 171 5.44 -18.94 14.05
CA ASP A 171 4.94 -20.03 14.90
C ASP A 171 5.22 -21.41 14.26
N ASN A 172 5.08 -21.51 12.93
CA ASN A 172 5.45 -22.71 12.17
C ASN A 172 6.97 -22.98 12.16
N GLN A 173 7.83 -21.94 12.23
CA GLN A 173 9.28 -22.10 12.39
C GLN A 173 9.63 -22.70 13.76
N GLN A 174 9.06 -22.16 14.84
CA GLN A 174 9.37 -22.62 16.20
C GLN A 174 8.91 -24.07 16.45
N MET A 175 7.78 -24.49 15.86
CA MET A 175 7.34 -25.89 15.94
C MET A 175 8.28 -26.85 15.20
N LYS A 176 8.75 -26.52 13.99
CA LYS A 176 9.68 -27.39 13.24
C LYS A 176 11.04 -27.57 13.93
N VAL A 177 11.57 -26.51 14.57
CA VAL A 177 12.83 -26.60 15.34
C VAL A 177 12.65 -27.53 16.55
N LYS A 178 11.52 -27.45 17.26
CA LYS A 178 11.24 -28.33 18.40
C LYS A 178 11.06 -29.80 18.00
N VAL A 179 10.47 -30.09 16.85
CA VAL A 179 10.28 -31.47 16.35
C VAL A 179 11.59 -32.10 15.87
N ASN A 180 12.51 -31.31 15.30
CA ASN A 180 13.83 -31.82 14.86
C ASN A 180 14.89 -31.87 15.97
N SER A 181 14.54 -31.42 17.19
CA SER A 181 15.44 -31.40 18.36
C SER A 181 15.02 -32.40 19.46
N ALA A 182 13.99 -33.22 19.20
CA ALA A 182 13.47 -34.25 20.09
C ALA A 182 13.72 -35.64 19.49
#